data_AF-A0AAV8Y2D5-F1
#
_entry.id   AF-A0AAV8Y2D5-F1
#
_cell.length_a   1.000
_cell.length_b   1.000
_cell.length_c   1.000
_cell.angle_alpha   90.00
_cell.angle_beta   90.00
_cell.angle_gamma   90.00
#
_symmetry.space_group_name_H-M   'P 1'
#
loop_
_entity.id
_entity.type
_entity.pdbx_description
1 polymer ?
#
loop_
_entity_poly.entity_id
_entity_poly.type
_entity_poly.pdbx_seq_one_letter_code
_entity_poly.pdbx_strand_id
1 'polypeptide(L)'
;MQKISSQATIEVKKDELGMWIKVPCVDQMGSCTYDDLCAHGVPVGNSCPRQFIDSKVPCRCPIPKGTYTIKPSVELPMSSYALSSVYAGKYWAKATFVDKEINLACYNVYFNIIDKVVEDEKEYGQIYYNNIDPFVELVR
;
A
#
# COMPACT_ATOMS: atom_id res chain seq x y z
N MET A 1 -3.02 24.96 17.25
CA MET A 1 -2.53 23.59 16.98
C MET A 1 -3.02 23.20 15.59
N GLN A 2 -2.14 23.18 14.59
CA GLN A 2 -2.53 22.99 13.19
C GLN A 2 -2.59 21.49 12.88
N LYS A 3 -3.79 20.97 12.66
CA LYS A 3 -4.05 19.57 12.29
C LYS A 3 -3.32 19.29 10.96
N ILE A 4 -2.31 18.44 10.97
CA ILE A 4 -1.63 17.97 9.74
C ILE A 4 -2.59 16.93 9.15
N SER A 5 -3.37 17.32 8.14
CA SER A 5 -4.46 16.52 7.59
C SER A 5 -3.98 15.79 6.34
N SER A 6 -2.95 14.96 6.47
CA SER A 6 -2.48 14.09 5.39
C SER A 6 -3.26 12.77 5.48
N GLN A 7 -4.34 12.67 4.70
CA GLN A 7 -5.27 11.55 4.68
C GLN A 7 -4.98 10.63 3.49
N ALA A 8 -5.13 9.32 3.70
CA ALA A 8 -5.25 8.35 2.61
C ALA A 8 -6.63 7.71 2.60
N THR A 9 -7.23 7.58 1.42
CA THR A 9 -8.40 6.74 1.21
C THR A 9 -8.02 5.57 0.31
N ILE A 10 -8.25 4.37 0.80
CA ILE A 10 -8.00 3.12 0.08
C ILE A 10 -9.35 2.48 -0.25
N GLU A 11 -9.56 2.16 -1.51
CA GLU A 11 -10.69 1.37 -1.97
C GLU A 11 -10.14 0.06 -2.53
N VAL A 12 -10.64 -1.07 -2.06
CA VAL A 12 -10.25 -2.40 -2.53
C VAL A 12 -11.50 -3.16 -2.96
N LYS A 13 -11.46 -3.74 -4.15
CA LYS A 13 -12.50 -4.62 -4.67
C LYS A 13 -11.90 -5.96 -5.06
N LYS A 14 -12.65 -7.03 -4.82
CA LYS A 14 -12.35 -8.39 -5.25
C LYS A 14 -13.32 -8.80 -6.35
N ASP A 15 -12.82 -9.45 -7.40
CA ASP A 15 -13.66 -10.06 -8.43
C ASP A 15 -14.27 -11.36 -7.89
N GLU A 16 -15.59 -11.41 -7.81
CA GLU A 16 -16.37 -12.59 -7.44
C GLU A 16 -17.38 -12.86 -8.55
N LEU A 17 -17.18 -13.95 -9.30
CA LEU A 17 -18.04 -14.36 -10.42
C LEU A 17 -18.25 -13.26 -11.49
N GLY A 18 -17.22 -12.46 -11.75
CA GLY A 18 -17.25 -11.36 -12.74
C GLY A 18 -17.82 -10.04 -12.21
N MET A 19 -18.10 -9.95 -10.91
CA MET A 19 -18.53 -8.72 -10.24
C MET A 19 -17.46 -8.22 -9.26
N TRP A 20 -17.17 -6.93 -9.28
CA TRP A 20 -16.24 -6.30 -8.35
C TRP A 20 -16.92 -5.96 -7.01
N ILE A 21 -16.71 -6.81 -6.01
CA ILE A 21 -17.27 -6.67 -4.67
C ILE A 21 -16.30 -5.87 -3.78
N LYS A 22 -16.80 -4.81 -3.12
CA LYS A 22 -16.00 -4.00 -2.20
C LYS A 22 -15.57 -4.83 -0.99
N VAL A 23 -14.26 -4.87 -0.74
CA VAL A 23 -13.68 -5.47 0.46
C VAL A 23 -13.85 -4.47 1.61
N PRO A 24 -14.60 -4.79 2.68
CA PRO A 24 -14.83 -3.86 3.79
C PRO A 24 -13.52 -3.56 4.52
N CYS A 25 -13.50 -2.45 5.26
CA CYS A 25 -12.42 -2.15 6.20
C CYS A 25 -12.60 -2.99 7.47
N VAL A 26 -11.68 -3.90 7.76
CA VAL A 26 -11.64 -4.68 9.00
C VAL A 26 -10.20 -4.66 9.51
N ASP A 27 -9.99 -4.30 10.77
CA ASP A 27 -8.67 -4.25 11.40
C ASP A 27 -7.60 -3.49 10.57
N GLN A 28 -8.00 -2.37 9.96
CA GLN A 28 -7.14 -1.55 9.08
C GLN A 28 -6.71 -2.29 7.78
N MET A 29 -7.49 -3.25 7.31
CA MET A 29 -7.27 -3.94 6.05
C MET A 29 -8.51 -3.83 5.15
N GLY A 30 -8.31 -3.66 3.84
CA GLY A 30 -9.38 -3.50 2.85
C GLY A 30 -9.66 -2.04 2.51
N SER A 31 -10.94 -1.69 2.30
CA SER A 31 -11.34 -0.33 1.89
C SER A 31 -11.40 0.65 3.07
N CYS A 32 -10.25 1.09 3.57
CA CYS A 32 -10.13 1.94 4.74
C CYS A 32 -9.79 3.41 4.40
N THR A 33 -10.19 4.33 5.27
CA THR A 33 -9.72 5.72 5.28
C THR A 33 -8.83 5.94 6.50
N TYR A 34 -7.65 6.51 6.27
CA TYR A 34 -6.65 6.85 7.28
C TYR A 34 -6.55 8.36 7.37
N ASP A 35 -7.11 8.93 8.43
CA ASP A 35 -7.25 10.39 8.57
C ASP A 35 -5.92 11.11 8.85
N ASP A 36 -4.94 10.39 9.41
CA ASP A 36 -3.61 10.91 9.67
C ASP A 36 -2.55 9.84 9.37
N LEU A 37 -1.97 9.90 8.17
CA LEU A 37 -0.87 9.02 7.77
C LEU A 37 0.36 9.16 8.65
N CYS A 38 0.55 10.32 9.30
CA CYS A 38 1.71 10.54 10.16
C CYS A 38 1.61 9.74 11.47
N ALA A 39 0.41 9.39 11.91
CA ALA A 39 0.20 8.51 13.07
C ALA A 39 0.67 7.06 12.80
N HIS A 40 0.73 6.66 11.53
CA HIS A 40 1.18 5.33 11.09
C HIS A 40 2.64 5.32 10.61
N GLY A 41 3.36 6.44 10.75
CA GLY A 41 4.76 6.58 10.33
C GLY A 41 5.76 5.85 11.24
N VAL A 42 7.01 5.78 10.78
CA VAL A 42 8.11 5.22 11.58
C VAL A 42 8.38 6.12 12.79
N PRO A 43 8.31 5.60 14.03
CA PRO A 43 8.54 6.41 15.22
C PRO A 43 9.98 6.95 15.28
N VAL A 44 10.14 8.08 15.96
CA VAL A 44 11.46 8.71 16.18
C VAL A 44 12.33 7.76 17.00
N GLY A 45 13.59 7.57 16.59
CA GLY A 45 14.53 6.64 17.23
C GLY A 45 14.65 5.27 16.54
N ASN A 46 13.65 4.86 15.74
CA ASN A 46 13.73 3.63 14.95
C ASN A 46 14.31 3.91 13.56
N SER A 47 15.12 3.01 13.01
CA SER A 47 15.64 3.18 11.64
C SER A 47 14.51 3.14 10.60
N CYS A 48 14.64 3.93 9.53
CA CYS A 48 13.77 3.77 8.36
C CYS A 48 13.98 2.36 7.76
N PRO A 49 12.93 1.80 7.12
CA PRO A 49 13.08 0.58 6.33
C PRO A 49 14.09 0.78 5.19
N ARG A 50 14.83 -0.29 4.82
CA ARG A 50 15.93 -0.23 3.85
C ARG A 50 15.50 0.36 2.50
N GLN A 51 14.32 0.01 2.01
CA GLN A 51 13.79 0.51 0.73
C GLN A 51 13.68 2.04 0.66
N PHE A 52 13.39 2.69 1.79
CA PHE A 52 13.35 4.16 1.90
C PHE A 52 14.77 4.74 1.94
N ILE A 53 15.68 4.10 2.67
CA ILE A 53 17.08 4.52 2.76
C ILE A 53 17.76 4.44 1.37
N ASP A 54 17.64 3.28 0.71
CA ASP A 54 18.27 3.01 -0.59
C ASP A 54 17.74 3.92 -1.69
N SER A 55 16.45 4.25 -1.62
CA SER A 55 15.79 5.16 -2.56
C SER A 55 15.92 6.65 -2.15
N LYS A 56 16.57 6.95 -1.02
CA LYS A 56 16.68 8.30 -0.43
C LYS A 56 15.34 9.01 -0.25
N VAL A 57 14.29 8.24 0.06
CA VAL A 57 12.94 8.74 0.30
C VAL A 57 12.71 8.90 1.81
N PRO A 58 12.20 10.05 2.28
CA PRO A 58 11.90 10.25 3.70
C PRO A 58 10.81 9.28 4.17
N CYS A 59 10.99 8.69 5.35
CA CYS A 59 10.05 7.71 5.93
C CYS A 59 9.22 8.28 7.11
N ARG A 60 9.33 9.60 7.38
CA ARG A 60 8.67 10.26 8.50
C ARG A 60 8.07 11.58 8.08
N CYS A 61 6.98 11.95 8.75
CA CYS A 61 6.38 13.26 8.58
C CYS A 61 7.20 14.37 9.26
N PRO A 62 7.12 15.62 8.74
CA PRO A 62 6.49 15.98 7.47
C PRO A 62 7.34 15.51 6.28
N ILE A 63 6.70 15.02 5.22
CA ILE A 63 7.36 14.67 3.96
C ILE A 63 7.59 15.97 3.16
N PRO A 64 8.85 16.38 2.90
CA PRO A 64 9.12 17.59 2.13
C PRO A 64 8.62 17.49 0.68
N LYS A 65 8.39 18.62 0.02
CA LYS A 65 8.10 18.66 -1.42
C LYS A 65 9.33 18.17 -2.19
N GLY A 66 9.11 17.30 -3.17
CA GLY A 66 10.17 16.77 -4.02
C GLY A 66 9.67 15.68 -4.96
N THR A 67 10.57 15.21 -5.80
CA THR A 67 10.34 14.04 -6.66
C THR A 67 10.91 12.82 -5.97
N TYR A 68 10.08 11.78 -5.79
CA TYR A 68 10.48 10.56 -5.12
C TYR A 68 10.27 9.37 -6.05
N THR A 69 11.31 8.55 -6.20
CA THR A 69 11.23 7.26 -6.89
C THR A 69 11.49 6.18 -5.87
N ILE A 70 10.45 5.43 -5.51
CA ILE A 70 10.61 4.24 -4.67
C ILE A 70 10.66 3.04 -5.62
N LYS A 71 11.73 2.24 -5.54
CA LYS A 71 11.78 0.98 -6.27
C LYS A 71 10.67 0.07 -5.76
N PRO A 72 9.90 -0.59 -6.63
CA PRO A 72 8.88 -1.53 -6.18
C PRO A 72 9.55 -2.69 -5.45
N SER A 73 9.37 -2.74 -4.14
CA SER A 73 9.68 -3.92 -3.34
C SER A 73 8.53 -4.13 -2.37
N VAL A 74 7.91 -5.31 -2.43
CA VAL A 74 6.89 -5.72 -1.49
C VAL A 74 7.32 -7.05 -0.92
N GLU A 75 7.89 -7.01 0.27
CA GLU A 75 8.08 -8.17 1.12
C GLU A 75 6.89 -8.19 2.06
N LEU A 76 5.96 -9.14 1.86
CA LEU A 76 4.85 -9.36 2.78
C LEU A 76 5.32 -10.36 3.83
N PRO A 77 5.61 -9.96 5.08
CA PRO A 77 5.87 -10.90 6.16
C PRO A 77 4.54 -11.58 6.53
N MET A 78 4.17 -12.64 5.81
CA MET A 78 2.95 -13.39 6.08
C MET A 78 3.26 -14.50 7.10
N SER A 79 3.01 -14.23 8.38
CA SER A 79 3.12 -15.24 9.43
C SER A 79 1.79 -15.99 9.64
N SER A 80 1.84 -17.30 9.38
CA SER A 80 1.09 -18.38 10.06
C SER A 80 -0.37 -18.73 9.70
N TYR A 81 -0.98 -18.15 8.67
CA TYR A 81 -2.16 -18.73 8.01
C TYR A 81 -2.01 -18.55 6.50
N ALA A 82 -1.19 -19.42 5.90
CA ALA A 82 -0.96 -19.51 4.46
C ALA A 82 -2.28 -19.30 3.72
N LEU A 83 -2.32 -18.25 2.90
CA LEU A 83 -3.48 -17.74 2.17
C LEU A 83 -4.58 -18.80 2.05
N SER A 84 -5.59 -18.70 2.91
CA SER A 84 -6.81 -19.46 2.69
C SER A 84 -7.29 -19.10 1.28
N SER A 85 -7.74 -20.08 0.50
CA SER A 85 -8.28 -19.85 -0.85
C SER A 85 -9.42 -18.84 -0.90
N VAL A 86 -9.95 -18.46 0.25
CA VAL A 86 -10.84 -17.31 0.44
C VAL A 86 -10.23 -15.97 0.00
N TYR A 87 -8.91 -15.79 0.13
CA TYR A 87 -8.18 -14.57 -0.24
C TYR A 87 -7.55 -14.65 -1.64
N ALA A 88 -7.53 -15.83 -2.25
CA ALA A 88 -7.12 -15.97 -3.65
C ALA A 88 -8.15 -15.26 -4.56
N GLY A 89 -7.65 -14.63 -5.62
CA GLY A 89 -8.51 -13.98 -6.62
C GLY A 89 -7.93 -12.68 -7.17
N LYS A 90 -8.71 -12.07 -8.08
CA LYS A 90 -8.36 -10.81 -8.72
C LYS A 90 -8.83 -9.65 -7.87
N TYR A 91 -7.97 -8.65 -7.75
CA TYR A 91 -8.22 -7.45 -6.98
C TYR A 91 -7.97 -6.21 -7.82
N TRP A 92 -8.76 -5.19 -7.53
CA TRP A 92 -8.53 -3.83 -7.95
C TRP A 92 -8.46 -2.97 -6.69
N ALA A 93 -7.45 -2.12 -6.60
CA ALA A 93 -7.30 -1.17 -5.53
C ALA A 93 -7.08 0.24 -6.07
N LYS A 94 -7.64 1.22 -5.37
CA LYS A 94 -7.37 2.65 -5.58
C LYS A 94 -6.90 3.26 -4.28
N ALA A 95 -5.77 3.95 -4.33
CA ALA A 95 -5.25 4.73 -3.22
C ALA A 95 -5.27 6.21 -3.58
N THR A 96 -5.82 7.06 -2.74
CA THR A 96 -5.86 8.51 -2.94
C THR A 96 -5.29 9.20 -1.70
N PHE A 97 -4.35 10.12 -1.92
CA PHE A 97 -3.65 10.85 -0.86
C PHE A 97 -4.03 12.33 -0.94
N VAL A 98 -4.47 12.90 0.18
CA VAL A 98 -4.93 14.29 0.28
C VAL A 98 -4.21 14.97 1.44
N ASP A 99 -3.64 16.15 1.22
CA ASP A 99 -3.14 17.02 2.29
C ASP A 99 -3.84 18.37 2.23
N LYS A 100 -4.55 18.75 3.30
CA LYS A 100 -5.27 20.03 3.38
C LYS A 100 -6.16 20.31 2.15
N GLU A 101 -6.95 19.30 1.77
CA GLU A 101 -7.85 19.33 0.59
C GLU A 101 -7.15 19.34 -0.78
N ILE A 102 -5.81 19.30 -0.81
CA ILE A 102 -5.02 19.16 -2.04
C ILE A 102 -4.80 17.66 -2.31
N ASN A 103 -5.30 17.17 -3.45
CA ASN A 103 -4.99 15.82 -3.93
C ASN A 103 -3.51 15.74 -4.29
N LEU A 104 -2.73 15.00 -3.50
CA LEU A 104 -1.30 14.81 -3.71
C LEU A 104 -1.00 13.71 -4.71
N ALA A 105 -1.75 12.61 -4.64
CA ALA A 105 -1.54 11.46 -5.52
C ALA A 105 -2.78 10.55 -5.59
N CYS A 106 -2.92 9.84 -6.71
CA CYS A 106 -3.94 8.82 -6.92
C CYS A 106 -3.34 7.64 -7.69
N TYR A 107 -3.39 6.45 -7.12
CA TYR A 107 -2.89 5.22 -7.74
C TYR A 107 -4.02 4.23 -7.92
N ASN A 108 -4.08 3.60 -9.08
CA ASN A 108 -4.95 2.47 -9.34
C ASN A 108 -4.07 1.26 -9.61
N VAL A 109 -4.32 0.16 -8.91
CA VAL A 109 -3.52 -1.07 -9.00
C VAL A 109 -4.45 -2.23 -9.25
N TYR A 110 -4.10 -3.07 -10.22
CA TYR A 110 -4.72 -4.36 -10.43
C TYR A 110 -3.72 -5.45 -10.07
N PHE A 111 -4.13 -6.40 -9.23
CA PHE A 111 -3.26 -7.49 -8.82
C PHE A 111 -4.06 -8.77 -8.61
N ASN A 112 -3.38 -9.91 -8.71
CA ASN A 112 -3.96 -11.22 -8.49
C ASN A 112 -3.24 -11.86 -7.30
N ILE A 113 -3.99 -12.31 -6.30
CA ILE A 113 -3.47 -13.10 -5.19
C ILE A 113 -3.62 -14.58 -5.58
N ILE A 114 -2.50 -15.30 -5.58
CA ILE A 114 -2.45 -16.73 -5.83
C ILE A 114 -1.96 -17.44 -4.56
N ASP A 115 -2.65 -18.50 -4.14
CA ASP A 115 -2.14 -19.39 -3.11
C ASP A 115 -0.97 -20.18 -3.72
N LYS A 116 0.24 -20.01 -3.19
CA LYS A 116 1.34 -20.93 -3.49
C LYS A 116 1.37 -22.01 -2.42
N VAL A 117 0.94 -23.21 -2.79
CA VAL A 117 1.15 -24.42 -1.98
C VAL A 117 2.65 -24.70 -1.93
N VAL A 118 3.12 -25.03 -0.74
CA VAL A 118 4.48 -25.41 -0.37
C VAL A 118 5.11 -26.36 -1.40
N GLU A 119 6.24 -25.96 -1.99
CA GLU A 119 7.23 -26.89 -2.52
C GLU A 119 8.60 -26.40 -2.03
N ASP A 120 9.10 -27.11 -1.03
CA ASP A 120 10.39 -27.08 -0.34
C ASP A 120 11.24 -25.77 -0.35
N GLU A 121 11.34 -25.22 0.86
CA GLU A 121 12.45 -24.43 1.44
C GLU A 121 12.72 -22.95 1.09
N LYS A 122 11.97 -22.21 0.25
CA LYS A 122 12.11 -20.73 0.21
C LYS A 122 10.78 -19.99 -0.05
N GLU A 123 10.28 -19.33 1.00
CA GLU A 123 8.99 -18.66 1.03
C GLU A 123 9.08 -17.23 0.46
N TYR A 124 8.63 -17.03 -0.78
CA TYR A 124 8.31 -15.71 -1.33
C TYR A 124 7.01 -15.77 -2.12
N GLY A 125 5.94 -15.18 -1.57
CA GLY A 125 4.72 -14.89 -2.32
C GLY A 125 5.02 -13.94 -3.47
N GLN A 126 4.59 -14.27 -4.69
CA GLN A 126 4.81 -13.41 -5.87
C GLN A 126 3.51 -12.69 -6.22
N ILE A 127 3.55 -11.36 -6.12
CA ILE A 127 2.50 -10.45 -6.57
C ILE A 127 2.86 -10.08 -8.01
N TYR A 128 2.01 -10.44 -8.98
CA TYR A 128 2.18 -10.00 -10.36
C TYR A 128 1.52 -8.63 -10.53
N TYR A 129 2.33 -7.59 -10.67
CA TYR A 129 1.87 -6.25 -10.98
C TYR A 129 1.84 -6.05 -12.50
N ASN A 130 0.66 -5.84 -13.05
CA ASN A 130 0.53 -5.26 -14.38
C ASN A 130 0.20 -3.78 -14.18
N ASN A 131 1.15 -2.90 -14.51
CA ASN A 131 1.00 -1.43 -14.54
C ASN A 131 0.98 -0.73 -13.15
N ILE A 132 2.14 -0.66 -12.48
CA ILE A 132 2.38 0.38 -11.47
C ILE A 132 3.25 1.45 -12.12
N ASP A 133 2.73 2.66 -12.28
CA ASP A 133 3.55 3.83 -12.61
C ASP A 133 4.57 4.07 -11.47
N PRO A 134 5.88 3.94 -11.70
CA PRO A 134 6.90 4.02 -10.66
C PRO A 134 7.22 5.46 -10.21
N PHE A 135 6.45 6.44 -10.68
CA PHE A 135 6.73 7.86 -10.49
C PHE A 135 5.71 8.49 -9.54
N VAL A 136 6.18 8.89 -8.35
CA VAL A 136 5.42 9.75 -7.44
C VAL A 136 5.93 11.17 -7.65
N GLU A 137 5.22 11.94 -8.48
CA GLU A 137 5.42 13.38 -8.53
C GLU A 137 4.48 14.04 -7.51
N LEU A 138 5.02 14.46 -6.36
CA LEU A 138 4.28 15.31 -5.44
C LEU A 138 4.32 16.75 -5.96
N VAL A 139 3.48 17.03 -6.95
CA VAL A 139 3.31 18.39 -7.50
C VAL A 139 2.26 19.10 -6.66
N ARG A 140 2.70 20.09 -5.89
CA ARG A 140 1.85 21.21 -5.44
C ARG A 140 1.77 22.24 -6.53
#